data_AF-A0A662VSF4-F1
#
_entry.id   AF-A0A662VSF4-F1
#
_cell.length_a   1.000
_cell.length_b   1.000
_cell.length_c   1.000
_cell.angle_alpha   90.00
_cell.angle_beta   90.00
_cell.angle_gamma   90.00
#
_symmetry.space_group_name_H-M   'P 1'
#
loop_
_entity.id
_entity.type
_entity.pdbx_description
1 polymer ?
#
loop_
_entity_poly.entity_id
_entity_poly.type
_entity_poly.pdbx_seq_one_letter_code
_entity_poly.pdbx_strand_id
1 'polypeptide(L)' 'MPSYRIYVMGSPIFRKLEKHLGDKPRCRLCGKPIQIGDEVVSFPAIGGRVKGYIYHRSCFEKTLH' A
#
# COMPACT_ATOMS: atom_id res chain seq x y z
N MET A 1 17.00 -3.81 -8.17
CA MET A 1 16.53 -3.08 -6.96
C MET A 1 15.02 -3.10 -6.97
N PRO A 2 14.33 -3.66 -5.96
CA PRO A 2 12.88 -3.57 -5.91
C PRO A 2 12.49 -2.10 -5.74
N SER A 3 11.89 -1.51 -6.77
CA SER A 3 11.49 -0.11 -6.77
C SER A 3 10.18 0.06 -6.00
N TYR A 4 10.27 0.32 -4.70
CA TYR A 4 9.10 0.75 -3.94
C TYR A 4 8.78 2.22 -4.24
N ARG A 5 7.51 2.58 -4.09
CA ARG A 5 7.03 3.96 -4.21
C ARG A 5 6.39 4.39 -2.90
N ILE A 6 6.79 5.56 -2.42
CA ILE A 6 6.17 6.23 -1.27
C ILE A 6 5.24 7.31 -1.82
N TYR A 7 4.00 7.35 -1.35
CA TYR A 7 3.03 8.38 -1.72
C TYR A 7 1.97 8.54 -0.63
N VAL A 8 1.26 9.67 -0.65
CA VAL A 8 0.08 9.91 0.17
C VAL A 8 -1.13 9.26 -0.50
N MET A 9 -1.88 8.45 0.24
CA MET A 9 -3.04 7.73 -0.26
C MET A 9 -4.16 8.72 -0.65
N GLY A 10 -4.25 9.03 -1.94
CA GLY A 10 -5.31 9.87 -2.48
C GLY A 10 -6.61 9.10 -2.75
N SER A 11 -7.74 9.80 -2.76
CA SER A 11 -9.07 9.23 -3.06
C SER A 11 -9.14 8.42 -4.38
N PRO A 12 -8.51 8.85 -5.51
CA PRO A 12 -8.55 8.08 -6.75
C PRO A 12 -7.82 6.72 -6.64
N ILE A 13 -6.68 6.70 -5.95
CA ILE A 13 -5.88 5.49 -5.76
C ILE A 13 -6.58 4.56 -4.78
N PHE A 14 -7.12 5.11 -3.69
CA PHE A 14 -7.87 4.37 -2.68
C PHE A 14 -9.05 3.61 -3.29
N ARG A 15 -9.92 4.29 -4.05
CA ARG A 15 -11.06 3.66 -4.73
C ARG A 15 -10.63 2.60 -5.74
N LYS A 16 -9.53 2.83 -6.47
CA LYS A 16 -8.98 1.86 -7.40
C LYS A 16 -8.53 0.59 -6.67
N LEU A 17 -7.82 0.74 -5.55
CA LEU A 17 -7.37 -0.37 -4.73
C LEU A 17 -8.53 -1.14 -4.12
N GLU A 18 -9.53 -0.44 -3.58
CA GLU A 18 -10.74 -1.04 -3.02
C GLU A 18 -11.48 -1.90 -4.06
N LYS A 19 -11.66 -1.38 -5.28
CA LYS A 19 -12.26 -2.14 -6.39
C LYS A 19 -11.43 -3.35 -6.80
N HIS A 20 -10.10 -3.24 -6.78
CA HIS A 20 -9.20 -4.35 -7.17
C HIS A 20 -9.08 -5.43 -6.10
N LEU A 21 -9.10 -5.05 -4.82
CA LEU A 21 -8.97 -5.97 -3.69
C LEU A 21 -10.33 -6.58 -3.30
N GLY A 22 -11.44 -5.92 -3.65
CA GLY A 22 -12.79 -6.29 -3.19
C GLY A 22 -13.04 -5.95 -1.72
N ASP A 23 -12.09 -5.29 -1.05
CA ASP A 23 -12.17 -4.82 0.33
C ASP A 23 -11.25 -3.58 0.49
N LYS A 24 -11.35 -2.89 1.62
CA LYS A 24 -10.50 -1.76 1.98
C LYS A 24 -9.03 -2.18 1.96
N PRO A 25 -8.13 -1.36 1.39
CA PRO A 25 -6.70 -1.64 1.42
C PRO A 25 -6.23 -1.69 2.88
N ARG A 26 -5.47 -2.73 3.23
CA ARG A 26 -4.91 -2.93 4.57
C ARG A 26 -3.39 -3.03 4.50
N CYS A 27 -2.73 -2.48 5.51
CA CYS A 27 -1.30 -2.65 5.68
C CYS A 27 -0.98 -4.12 5.98
N ARG A 28 -0.09 -4.71 5.19
CA ARG A 28 0.28 -6.13 5.38
C ARG A 28 1.08 -6.40 6.65
N LEU A 29 1.77 -5.38 7.19
CA LEU A 29 2.57 -5.53 8.41
C LEU A 29 1.75 -5.44 9.69
N CYS A 30 0.83 -4.48 9.78
CA CYS A 30 0.06 -4.25 11.01
C CYS A 30 -1.41 -4.69 10.91
N GLY A 31 -1.88 -5.10 9.74
CA GLY A 31 -3.27 -5.51 9.49
C GLY A 31 -4.30 -4.37 9.52
N LYS A 32 -3.90 -3.16 9.93
CA LYS A 32 -4.81 -2.00 10.01
C LYS A 32 -5.20 -1.49 8.62
N PRO A 33 -6.43 -1.00 8.43
CA PRO A 33 -6.86 -0.39 7.18
C PRO A 33 -6.07 0.88 6.89
N ILE A 34 -5.69 1.03 5.63
CA ILE A 34 -5.13 2.27 5.08
C ILE A 34 -6.29 3.25 4.90
N GLN A 35 -6.10 4.52 5.26
CA GLN A 35 -7.07 5.59 5.05
C GLN A 35 -6.59 6.56 3.96
N ILE A 36 -7.52 7.35 3.44
CA ILE A 36 -7.18 8.48 2.58
C ILE A 36 -6.40 9.51 3.42
N GLY A 37 -5.27 9.99 2.89
CA GLY A 37 -4.35 10.87 3.59
C GLY A 37 -3.19 10.16 4.29
N ASP A 38 -3.24 8.83 4.44
CA ASP A 38 -2.12 8.08 5.01
C ASP A 38 -0.92 8.04 4.04
N GLU A 39 0.29 8.21 4.59
CA GLU A 39 1.51 7.92 3.85
C GLU A 39 1.73 6.41 3.75
N VAL A 40 1.82 5.92 2.51
CA VAL A 40 1.94 4.50 2.23
C VAL A 40 3.15 4.19 1.38
N VAL A 41 3.67 2.98 1.58
CA VAL A 41 4.72 2.39 0.75
C VAL A 41 4.07 1.27 -0.05
N SER A 42 4.21 1.34 -1.37
CA SER A 42 3.75 0.29 -2.27
C SER A 42 4.90 -0.35 -3.02
N PHE A 43 4.80 -1.65 -3.26
CA PHE A 43 5.73 -2.38 -4.11
C PHE A 43 5.01 -2.81 -5.40
N PRO A 44 5.63 -2.68 -6.57
CA PRO A 44 5.11 -3.28 -7.79
C PRO A 44 5.08 -4.80 -7.61
N ALA A 45 3.95 -5.42 -7.91
CA ALA A 45 3.86 -6.88 -7.94
C ALA A 45 4.71 -7.38 -9.12
N ILE A 46 5.67 -8.26 -8.83
CA ILE A 46 6.40 -9.00 -9.88
C ILE A 46 5.36 -9.85 -10.61
N GLY A 47 5.03 -9.51 -11.86
CA GLY A 47 4.05 -10.24 -12.68
C GLY A 47 2.84 -9.45 -13.18
N GLY A 48 2.81 -8.12 -13.09
CA GLY A 48 1.88 -7.27 -13.85
C GLY A 48 0.41 -7.27 -13.40
N ARG A 49 0.00 -8.19 -12.52
CA ARG A 49 -1.35 -8.27 -11.97
C ARG A 49 -1.42 -7.65 -10.58
N VAL A 50 -1.60 -6.32 -10.55
CA VAL A 50 -2.32 -5.47 -9.57
C VAL A 50 -2.53 -6.00 -8.13
N LYS A 51 -1.55 -6.69 -7.54
CA LYS A 51 -1.48 -6.99 -6.10
C LYS A 51 -0.18 -6.42 -5.57
N GLY A 52 0.00 -5.11 -5.76
CA GLY A 52 1.10 -4.42 -5.11
C GLY A 52 0.92 -4.51 -3.60
N TYR A 53 1.98 -4.90 -2.88
CA TYR A 53 1.92 -4.89 -1.42
C TYR A 53 1.87 -3.44 -0.93
N ILE A 54 0.95 -3.13 -0.03
CA ILE A 54 0.79 -1.80 0.55
C ILE A 54 1.06 -1.87 2.05
N TYR A 55 1.81 -0.90 2.53
CA TYR A 55 2.24 -0.76 3.91
C TYR A 55 2.04 0.69 4.35
N HIS A 56 1.74 0.93 5.63
CA HIS A 56 1.95 2.28 6.18
C HIS A 56 3.43 2.60 6.17
N ARG A 57 3.79 3.86 5.89
CA ARG A 57 5.17 4.34 5.96
C ARG A 57 5.83 4.02 7.30
N SER A 58 5.13 4.32 8.40
CA SER A 58 5.58 4.04 9.77
C SER A 58 5.78 2.55 10.07
N CYS A 59 5.03 1.66 9.42
CA CYS A 59 5.24 0.21 9.57
C CYS A 59 6.46 -0.25 8.77
N PHE A 60 6.65 0.29 7.57
CA PHE A 60 7.77 -0.06 6.71
C PHE A 60 9.11 0.39 7.30
N GLU A 61 9.19 1.60 7.84
CA GLU A 61 10.41 2.13 8.47
C GLU A 61 10.89 1.26 9.64
N LYS A 62 9.97 0.65 10.40
CA LYS A 62 10.30 -0.29 11.49
C LYS A 62 10.93 -1.60 11.00
N THR A 63 10.75 -1.95 9.74
CA THR A 63 11.32 -3.19 9.16
C THR A 63 12.68 -3.00 8.51
N LEU A 64 13.16 -1.75 8.44
CA LEU A 64 14.49 -1.41 7.90
C LEU A 64 15.59 -1.43 8.96
N HIS A 65 15.26 -1.74 10.21
CA HIS A 65 16.17 -1.79 11.36
C HIS A 65 16.40 -3.22 11.85
#